data_AF-A0A5S4SUK8-F1
#
_entry.id   AF-A0A5S4SUK8-F1
#
_cell.length_a   1.000
_cell.length_b   1.000
_cell.length_c   1.000
_cell.angle_alpha   90.00
_cell.angle_beta   90.00
_cell.angle_gamma   90.00
#
_symmetry.space_group_name_H-M   'P 1'
#
loop_
_entity.id
_entity.type
_entity.pdbx_description
1 polymer ?
#
loop_
_entity_poly.entity_id
_entity_poly.type
_entity_poly.pdbx_seq_one_letter_code
_entity_poly.pdbx_strand_id
1 'polypeptide(L)'
;MSLIFGLDYDNTFTADPTLWRQFISDAERRGHTVVCVTARREIPDFSREPVLPNSVRVICSGPDYKRDAAQRAGYHVNIWIDDMPGVIEPSRILNFD
;
A
#
# COMPACT_ATOMS: atom_id res chain seq x y z
N MET A 1 5.26 10.66 -16.63
CA MET A 1 5.42 9.23 -16.25
C MET A 1 4.35 8.90 -15.22
N SER A 2 3.64 7.78 -15.35
CA SER A 2 2.69 7.31 -14.34
C SER A 2 3.45 6.57 -13.23
N LEU A 3 3.04 6.76 -11.98
CA LEU A 3 3.63 6.15 -10.80
C LEU A 3 2.62 5.20 -10.16
N ILE A 4 3.11 4.13 -9.54
CA ILE A 4 2.34 3.22 -8.70
C ILE A 4 2.75 3.45 -7.24
N PHE A 5 1.80 3.86 -6.41
CA PHE A 5 1.96 4.00 -4.97
C PHE A 5 1.43 2.74 -4.26
N GLY A 6 2.23 2.16 -3.38
CA GLY A 6 1.81 1.11 -2.45
C GLY A 6 1.48 1.74 -1.11
N LEU A 7 0.21 1.68 -0.71
CA LEU A 7 -0.29 2.23 0.54
C LEU A 7 -0.63 1.10 1.51
N ASP A 8 -0.06 1.13 2.71
CA ASP A 8 -0.47 0.20 3.76
C ASP A 8 -1.87 0.51 4.32
N TYR A 9 -2.52 -0.54 4.84
CA TYR A 9 -3.83 -0.43 5.45
C TYR A 9 -3.79 -0.13 6.96
N ASP A 10 -3.12 -0.97 7.76
CA ASP A 10 -3.23 -0.98 9.22
C ASP A 10 -2.30 0.03 9.87
N ASN A 11 -2.83 1.01 10.60
CA ASN A 11 -2.07 2.13 11.19
C ASN A 11 -1.48 3.11 10.16
N THR A 12 -1.56 2.80 8.87
CA THR A 12 -1.35 3.77 7.79
C THR A 12 -2.71 4.31 7.30
N PHE A 13 -3.44 3.59 6.43
CA PHE A 13 -4.76 4.04 5.97
C PHE A 13 -5.75 4.24 7.13
N THR A 14 -5.81 3.29 8.07
CA THR A 14 -6.77 3.34 9.19
C THR A 14 -6.46 4.42 10.21
N ALA A 15 -5.24 4.97 10.26
CA ALA A 15 -4.90 6.07 11.15
C ALA A 15 -5.56 7.39 10.74
N ASP A 16 -5.71 7.65 9.44
CA ASP A 16 -6.52 8.77 8.93
C ASP A 16 -7.12 8.47 7.54
N PRO A 17 -8.27 7.77 7.49
CA PRO A 17 -8.91 7.41 6.23
C PRO A 17 -9.33 8.62 5.38
N THR A 18 -9.53 9.80 5.98
CA THR A 18 -9.95 11.00 5.25
C THR A 18 -8.78 11.56 4.47
N LEU A 19 -7.62 11.72 5.13
CA LEU A 19 -6.38 12.15 4.50
C LEU A 19 -6.00 11.22 3.34
N TRP A 20 -6.01 9.90 3.57
CA TRP A 20 -5.57 8.97 2.54
C TRP A 20 -6.52 8.86 1.35
N ARG A 21 -7.84 9.02 1.56
CA ARG A 21 -8.79 9.12 0.43
C ARG A 21 -8.52 10.36 -0.42
N GLN A 22 -8.15 11.48 0.19
CA GLN A 22 -7.76 12.68 -0.55
C GLN A 22 -6.49 12.44 -1.34
N PHE A 23 -5.46 11.83 -0.73
CA PHE A 23 -4.23 11.44 -1.43
C PHE A 23 -4.51 10.53 -2.63
N ILE A 24 -5.33 9.49 -2.46
CA ILE A 24 -5.71 8.56 -3.54
C ILE A 24 -6.38 9.33 -4.69
N SER A 25 -7.39 10.16 -4.39
CA SER A 25 -8.07 10.96 -5.41
C SER A 25 -7.12 11.89 -6.15
N ASP A 26 -6.20 12.52 -5.43
CA ASP A 26 -5.21 13.44 -5.99
C ASP A 26 -4.16 12.74 -6.87
N ALA A 27 -3.76 11.52 -6.51
CA ALA A 27 -2.85 10.69 -7.28
C ALA A 27 -3.52 10.23 -8.58
N GLU A 28 -4.74 9.70 -8.49
CA GLU A 28 -5.53 9.23 -9.64
C GLU A 28 -5.82 10.35 -10.64
N ARG A 29 -6.22 11.54 -10.16
CA ARG A 29 -6.45 12.72 -11.01
C ARG A 29 -5.22 13.16 -11.78
N ARG A 30 -4.03 12.87 -11.26
CA ARG A 30 -2.73 13.14 -11.90
C ARG A 30 -2.24 11.98 -12.78
N GLY A 31 -3.05 10.94 -12.97
CA GLY A 31 -2.73 9.79 -13.81
C GLY A 31 -1.82 8.76 -13.13
N HIS A 32 -1.76 8.75 -11.80
CA HIS A 32 -1.05 7.75 -11.01
C HIS A 32 -2.00 6.67 -10.50
N THR A 33 -1.44 5.53 -10.11
CA THR A 33 -2.19 4.39 -9.56
C THR A 33 -1.86 4.25 -8.08
N VAL A 34 -2.87 3.99 -7.26
CA VAL A 34 -2.67 3.59 -5.85
C VAL A 34 -3.18 2.17 -5.67
N VAL A 35 -2.36 1.32 -5.07
CA VAL A 35 -2.75 -0.01 -4.60
C VAL A 35 -2.58 -0.08 -3.10
N CYS A 36 -3.51 -0.76 -2.43
CA CYS A 36 -3.39 -1.07 -1.01
C CYS A 36 -2.64 -2.39 -0.87
N VAL A 37 -1.58 -2.41 -0.05
CA VAL A 37 -0.82 -3.64 0.24
C VAL A 37 -0.70 -3.80 1.75
N THR A 38 -1.35 -4.84 2.28
CA THR A 38 -1.44 -5.10 3.72
C THR A 38 -0.75 -6.42 4.09
N ALA A 39 -0.21 -6.50 5.32
CA ALA A 39 0.32 -7.74 5.92
C ALA A 39 -0.78 -8.72 6.36
N ARG A 40 -2.06 -8.35 6.20
CA ARG A 40 -3.18 -9.26 6.45
C ARG A 40 -3.16 -10.44 5.49
N ARG A 41 -3.73 -11.57 5.93
CA ARG A 41 -3.94 -12.78 5.11
C ARG A 41 -5.19 -12.69 4.24
N GLU A 42 -6.18 -11.92 4.67
CA GLU A 42 -7.47 -11.76 4.02
C GLU A 42 -7.78 -10.28 3.84
N ILE A 43 -8.68 -9.97 2.89
CA ILE A 43 -9.12 -8.60 2.61
C ILE A 43 -9.78 -8.03 3.88
N PRO A 44 -9.56 -6.75 4.25
CA PRO A 44 -10.27 -6.12 5.35
C PRO A 44 -11.78 -6.22 5.21
N ASP A 45 -12.47 -6.38 6.32
CA ASP A 45 -13.92 -6.46 6.32
C ASP A 45 -14.50 -5.05 6.32
N PHE A 46 -14.74 -4.53 5.13
CA PHE A 46 -15.26 -3.18 4.90
C PHE A 46 -16.69 -2.96 5.44
N SER A 47 -17.37 -3.99 5.98
CA SER A 47 -18.62 -3.78 6.73
C SER A 47 -18.41 -3.22 8.14
N ARG A 48 -17.20 -3.41 8.70
CA ARG A 48 -16.82 -2.99 10.06
C ARG A 48 -15.56 -2.12 10.10
N GLU A 49 -14.87 -1.96 8.99
CA GLU A 49 -13.60 -1.24 8.90
C GLU A 49 -13.65 -0.09 7.87
N PRO A 50 -12.74 0.90 7.96
CA PRO A 50 -12.69 2.00 6.99
C PRO A 50 -12.60 1.52 5.54
N VAL A 51 -13.56 1.93 4.72
CA VAL A 51 -13.65 1.51 3.33
C VAL A 51 -12.65 2.27 2.45
N LEU A 52 -11.87 1.53 1.67
CA LEU A 52 -11.02 2.06 0.59
C LEU A 52 -11.87 2.42 -0.64
N PRO A 53 -11.47 3.40 -1.47
CA PRO A 53 -12.12 3.65 -2.75
C PRO A 53 -12.14 2.40 -3.65
N ASN A 54 -13.22 2.18 -4.39
CA ASN A 54 -13.38 1.02 -5.28
C ASN A 54 -12.29 0.90 -6.37
N SER A 55 -11.64 2.02 -6.71
CA SER A 55 -10.51 2.07 -7.65
C SER A 55 -9.24 1.44 -7.09
N VAL A 56 -9.11 1.31 -5.77
CA VAL A 56 -7.91 0.79 -5.11
C VAL A 56 -7.97 -0.72 -5.03
N ARG A 57 -7.04 -1.38 -5.72
CA ARG A 57 -6.81 -2.82 -5.58
C ARG A 57 -6.18 -3.11 -4.21
N VAL A 58 -6.77 -4.04 -3.46
CA VAL A 58 -6.20 -4.55 -2.20
C VAL A 58 -5.42 -5.84 -2.45
N ILE A 59 -4.20 -5.89 -1.93
CA ILE A 59 -3.28 -7.02 -2.02
C ILE A 59 -2.91 -7.45 -0.59
N CYS A 60 -3.20 -8.69 -0.26
CA CYS A 60 -2.85 -9.31 1.01
C CYS A 60 -1.53 -10.06 0.85
N SER A 61 -0.51 -9.63 1.58
CA SER A 61 0.82 -10.27 1.56
C SER A 61 0.92 -11.41 2.57
N GLY A 62 0.08 -11.42 3.61
CA GLY A 62 0.16 -12.40 4.68
C GLY A 62 1.56 -12.42 5.32
N PRO A 63 2.25 -13.59 5.37
CA PRO A 63 3.58 -13.67 5.96
C PRO A 63 4.72 -13.19 5.03
N ASP A 64 4.44 -12.96 3.74
CA ASP A 64 5.45 -12.55 2.78
C ASP A 64 5.73 -11.05 2.83
N TYR A 65 6.85 -10.63 2.25
CA TYR A 65 7.12 -9.22 2.02
C TYR A 65 6.10 -8.60 1.07
N LYS A 66 5.67 -7.37 1.38
CA LYS A 66 4.67 -6.65 0.56
C LYS A 66 5.13 -6.43 -0.86
N ARG A 67 6.43 -6.18 -1.09
CA ARG A 67 6.98 -5.99 -2.44
C ARG A 67 6.78 -7.23 -3.31
N ASP A 68 7.06 -8.41 -2.77
CA ASP A 68 6.91 -9.66 -3.51
C ASP A 68 5.43 -9.95 -3.81
N ALA A 69 4.55 -9.73 -2.83
CA ALA A 69 3.11 -9.88 -3.03
C ALA A 69 2.56 -8.92 -4.09
N ALA A 70 2.97 -7.65 -4.06
CA ALA A 70 2.56 -6.66 -5.06
C ALA A 70 3.07 -7.00 -6.46
N GLN A 71 4.32 -7.44 -6.58
CA GLN A 71 4.89 -7.87 -7.86
C GLN A 71 4.17 -9.10 -8.43
N ARG A 72 3.86 -10.10 -7.60
CA ARG A 72 3.05 -11.27 -8.02
C ARG A 72 1.64 -10.88 -8.48
N ALA A 73 1.08 -9.82 -7.91
CA ALA A 73 -0.20 -9.25 -8.32
C ALA A 73 -0.10 -8.34 -9.57
N GLY A 74 1.09 -8.18 -10.16
CA GLY A 74 1.31 -7.38 -11.38
C GLY A 74 1.62 -5.90 -11.13
N TYR A 75 1.91 -5.51 -9.88
CA TYR A 75 2.16 -4.11 -9.51
C TYR A 75 3.62 -3.89 -9.10
N HIS A 76 4.37 -3.21 -9.97
CA HIS A 76 5.72 -2.74 -9.67
C HIS A 76 5.65 -1.38 -8.95
N VAL A 77 5.42 -1.43 -7.64
CA VAL A 77 5.29 -0.22 -6.80
C VAL A 77 6.57 0.64 -6.87
N ASN A 78 6.39 1.92 -7.20
CA ASN A 78 7.47 2.91 -7.28
C ASN A 78 7.74 3.56 -5.92
N ILE A 79 6.68 3.90 -5.18
CA ILE A 79 6.76 4.61 -3.90
C ILE A 79 5.90 3.88 -2.88
N TRP A 80 6.47 3.59 -1.72
CA TRP A 80 5.79 2.93 -0.61
C TRP A 80 5.46 3.92 0.50
N ILE A 81 4.29 3.74 1.10
CA ILE A 81 3.80 4.51 2.23
C ILE A 81 3.28 3.50 3.25
N ASP A 82 4.02 3.34 4.34
CA ASP A 82 3.87 2.26 5.31
C ASP A 82 4.47 2.70 6.64
N ASP A 83 3.77 2.49 7.76
CA ASP A 83 4.28 2.78 9.09
C ASP A 83 5.35 1.76 9.55
N MET A 84 5.38 0.59 8.92
CA MET A 84 6.35 -0.48 9.19
C MET A 84 7.19 -0.80 7.94
N PRO A 85 8.11 0.07 7.49
CA PRO A 85 8.83 -0.13 6.23
C PRO A 85 9.61 -1.46 6.14
N GLY A 86 10.00 -2.06 7.27
CA GLY A 86 10.66 -3.37 7.32
C GLY A 86 9.80 -4.56 6.86
N VAL A 87 8.48 -4.39 6.69
CA VAL A 87 7.58 -5.42 6.14
C VAL A 87 7.46 -5.34 4.62
N ILE A 88 7.99 -4.29 4.00
CA ILE A 88 7.96 -4.12 2.55
C ILE A 88 8.96 -5.04 1.87
N GLU A 89 10.17 -5.08 2.42
CA GLU A 89 11.31 -5.85 1.93
C GLU A 89 12.40 -5.96 3.00
N PRO A 90 13.40 -6.86 2.85
CA PRO A 90 14.54 -6.92 3.75
C PRO A 90 15.25 -5.56 3.86
N SER A 91 15.29 -5.00 5.06
CA SER A 91 16.03 -3.77 5.34
C SER A 91 17.53 -4.02 5.22
N ARG A 92 18.24 -3.07 4.60
CA ARG A 92 19.70 -3.11 4.46
C ARG A 92 20.32 -1.95 5.23
N ILE A 93 21.37 -2.24 5.98
CA ILE A 93 22.21 -1.18 6.54
C ILE A 93 23.06 -0.64 5.39
N LEU A 94 22.96 0.67 5.16
CA LEU A 94 23.82 1.35 4.20
C LEU A 94 25.15 1.65 4.90
N ASN A 95 26.21 0.96 4.47
CA ASN A 95 27.58 1.32 4.84
C ASN A 95 28.07 2.35 3.83
N PHE A 96 28.34 3.55 4.32
CA PHE A 96 28.98 4.61 3.54
C PHE A 96 30.44 4.66 3.99
N ASP A 97 31.29 3.88 3.32
CA ASP A 97 32.74 4.03 3.43
C ASP A 97 33.21 5.30 2.69
#